data_AF-A0A3D1XNV3-F1
#
_entry.id   AF-A0A3D1XNV3-F1
#
_cell.length_a   1.000
_cell.length_b   1.000
_cell.length_c   1.000
_cell.angle_alpha   90.00
_cell.angle_beta   90.00
_cell.angle_gamma   90.00
#
_symmetry.space_group_name_H-M   'P 1'
#
loop_
_entity.id
_entity.type
_entity.pdbx_description
1 polymer ?
#
loop_
_entity_poly.entity_id
_entity_poly.type
_entity_poly.pdbx_seq_one_letter_code
_entity_poly.pdbx_strand_id
1 'polypeptide(L)'
;LKSLSDMLKGKQGRFRQNLLGKRVDYSGRSVIVVGPYLKFHQCGLPKKMALELFKPFVFNRLEDKGYATTIKTAKKMVEQERSEVWEVLEEVVKNHPVLLNRAPTLHRLGIQAFEPLLIEGKAIQVHPMVCTAFNADFDGDQMA
;
A
#
# COMPACT_ATOMS: atom_id res chain seq x y z
N LEU A 1 12.82 -37.16 5.19
CA LEU A 1 11.60 -36.79 5.95
C LEU A 1 11.94 -35.59 6.84
N LYS A 2 11.07 -34.56 6.93
CA LYS A 2 11.28 -33.45 7.88
C LYS A 2 10.88 -33.91 9.28
N SER A 3 11.74 -33.68 10.27
CA SER A 3 11.41 -33.99 11.67
C SER A 3 10.52 -32.90 12.29
N LEU A 4 9.87 -33.21 13.41
CA LEU A 4 9.15 -32.21 14.22
C LEU A 4 10.07 -31.05 14.66
N SER A 5 11.33 -31.36 14.98
CA SER A 5 12.34 -30.36 15.33
C SER A 5 12.64 -29.41 14.16
N ASP A 6 12.69 -29.93 12.93
CA ASP A 6 12.93 -29.12 11.72
C ASP A 6 11.75 -28.22 11.37
N MET A 7 10.53 -28.61 11.77
CA MET A 7 9.35 -27.76 11.59
C MET A 7 9.36 -26.52 12.49
N LEU A 8 10.08 -26.57 13.63
CA LEU A 8 10.13 -25.49 14.61
C LEU A 8 11.37 -24.59 14.44
N LYS A 9 12.53 -25.17 14.10
CA LYS A 9 13.82 -24.48 14.06
C LYS A 9 14.15 -23.88 12.69
N GLY A 10 15.07 -22.92 12.67
CA GLY A 10 15.61 -22.34 11.43
C GLY A 10 14.78 -21.19 10.84
N LYS A 11 15.21 -20.64 9.69
CA LYS A 11 14.55 -19.51 9.02
C LYS A 11 13.17 -19.88 8.47
N GLN A 12 12.99 -21.13 8.02
CA GLN A 12 11.71 -21.67 7.52
C GLN A 12 10.88 -22.36 8.62
N GLY A 13 11.35 -22.34 9.87
CA GLY A 13 10.61 -22.89 10.99
C GLY A 13 9.41 -22.02 11.36
N ARG A 14 8.40 -22.64 11.99
CA ARG A 14 7.14 -21.98 12.37
C ARG A 14 7.34 -20.70 13.17
N PHE A 15 8.31 -20.64 14.07
CA PHE A 15 8.56 -19.43 14.88
C PHE A 15 8.96 -18.22 14.02
N ARG A 16 9.94 -18.38 13.13
CA ARG A 16 10.43 -17.26 12.32
C ARG A 16 9.49 -16.90 11.18
N GLN A 17 8.96 -17.88 10.47
CA GLN A 17 8.22 -17.64 9.22
C GLN A 17 6.70 -17.51 9.39
N ASN A 18 6.15 -17.97 10.52
CA ASN A 18 4.70 -17.93 10.76
C ASN A 18 4.32 -17.16 12.01
N LEU A 19 5.20 -16.97 12.99
CA LEU A 19 4.86 -16.20 14.20
C LEU A 19 5.44 -14.78 14.12
N LEU A 20 6.71 -14.62 13.76
CA LEU A 20 7.38 -13.32 13.71
C LEU A 20 7.16 -12.55 12.40
N GLY A 21 7.15 -13.24 11.26
CA GLY A 21 6.76 -12.69 9.96
C GLY A 21 5.49 -13.36 9.46
N LYS A 22 4.55 -12.59 8.92
CA LYS A 22 3.35 -13.10 8.27
C LYS A 22 3.06 -12.28 7.01
N ARG A 23 2.33 -12.89 6.08
CA ARG A 23 1.67 -12.11 5.02
C ARG A 23 0.52 -11.34 5.63
N VAL A 24 0.34 -10.10 5.17
CA VAL A 24 -0.67 -9.17 5.67
C VAL A 24 -1.58 -8.74 4.53
N ASP A 25 -2.88 -8.67 4.81
CA ASP A 25 -3.85 -8.10 3.89
C ASP A 25 -3.71 -6.56 3.85
N TYR A 26 -4.37 -5.92 2.89
CA TYR A 26 -4.28 -4.46 2.67
C TYR A 26 -2.85 -3.95 2.49
N SER A 27 -2.04 -4.72 1.76
CA SER A 27 -0.66 -4.37 1.41
C SER A 27 -0.43 -4.43 -0.10
N GLY A 28 0.48 -3.59 -0.59
CA GLY A 28 0.86 -3.50 -2.00
C GLY A 28 2.37 -3.58 -2.17
N ARG A 29 2.85 -3.61 -3.40
CA ARG A 29 4.26 -3.36 -3.73
C ARG A 29 4.35 -2.78 -5.13
N SER A 30 5.16 -1.76 -5.31
CA SER A 30 5.51 -1.26 -6.64
C SER A 30 6.92 -0.68 -6.68
N VAL A 31 7.41 -0.45 -7.90
CA VAL A 31 8.65 0.28 -8.16
C VAL A 31 8.49 1.71 -7.68
N ILE A 32 9.55 2.27 -7.10
CA ILE A 32 9.58 3.67 -6.70
C ILE A 32 10.21 4.56 -7.76
N VAL A 33 9.70 5.78 -7.87
CA VAL A 33 10.25 6.85 -8.70
C VAL A 33 10.35 8.13 -7.87
N VAL A 34 11.19 9.07 -8.31
CA VAL A 34 11.38 10.32 -7.60
C VAL A 34 10.17 11.24 -7.74
N GLY A 35 9.67 11.77 -6.61
CA GLY A 35 8.62 12.79 -6.57
C GLY A 35 9.14 14.11 -6.01
N PRO A 36 9.87 14.94 -6.80
CA PRO A 36 10.55 16.13 -6.30
C PRO A 36 9.61 17.26 -5.85
N TYR A 37 8.34 17.22 -6.27
CA TYR A 37 7.31 18.21 -5.95
C TYR A 37 6.48 17.82 -4.72
N LEU A 38 6.67 16.63 -4.17
CA LEU A 38 5.97 16.17 -2.97
C LEU A 38 6.44 16.98 -1.75
N LYS A 39 5.56 17.19 -0.78
CA LYS A 39 5.99 17.65 0.55
C LYS A 39 6.61 16.48 1.31
N PHE A 40 7.39 16.78 2.35
CA PHE A 40 8.11 15.76 3.13
C PHE A 40 7.20 14.66 3.71
N HIS A 41 5.95 15.00 4.07
CA HIS A 41 4.97 14.05 4.62
C HIS A 41 4.12 13.37 3.55
N GLN A 42 4.38 13.57 2.26
CA GLN A 42 3.54 13.06 1.17
C GLN A 42 4.24 11.97 0.36
N CYS A 43 3.45 11.06 -0.20
CA CYS A 43 3.89 10.10 -1.20
C CYS A 43 2.89 10.07 -2.36
N GLY A 44 3.35 9.82 -3.59
CA GLY A 44 2.44 9.57 -4.71
C GLY A 44 2.04 8.10 -4.75
N LEU A 45 0.74 7.82 -4.61
CA LEU A 45 0.18 6.48 -4.64
C LEU A 45 -0.61 6.27 -5.96
N PRO A 46 -0.29 5.25 -6.76
CA PRO A 46 -1.02 4.95 -7.98
C PRO A 46 -2.51 4.71 -7.73
N LYS A 47 -3.38 5.35 -8.52
CA LYS A 47 -4.84 5.23 -8.40
C LYS A 47 -5.34 3.78 -8.34
N LYS A 48 -4.82 2.90 -9.20
CA LYS A 48 -5.22 1.47 -9.21
C LYS A 48 -4.78 0.72 -7.96
N MET A 49 -3.60 1.05 -7.42
CA MET A 49 -3.13 0.45 -6.17
C MET A 49 -3.98 0.95 -4.99
N ALA A 50 -4.24 2.25 -4.92
CA ALA A 50 -5.10 2.84 -3.90
C ALA A 50 -6.51 2.22 -3.92
N LEU A 51 -7.10 2.04 -5.10
CA LEU A 51 -8.43 1.45 -5.24
C LEU A 51 -8.54 0.05 -4.62
N GLU A 52 -7.51 -0.78 -4.79
CA GLU A 52 -7.47 -2.12 -4.19
C GLU A 52 -7.19 -2.08 -2.68
N LEU A 53 -6.29 -1.20 -2.22
CA LEU A 53 -5.98 -1.05 -0.79
C LEU A 53 -7.17 -0.52 0.01
N PHE A 54 -7.91 0.44 -0.55
CA PHE A 54 -9.01 1.12 0.12
C PHE A 54 -10.39 0.54 -0.23
N LYS A 55 -10.45 -0.61 -0.90
CA LYS A 55 -11.67 -1.21 -1.45
C LYS A 55 -12.85 -1.29 -0.47
N PRO A 56 -12.69 -1.75 0.79
CA PRO A 56 -13.81 -1.79 1.73
C PRO A 56 -14.35 -0.41 2.09
N PHE A 57 -13.46 0.58 2.21
CA PHE A 57 -13.83 1.96 2.52
C PHE A 57 -14.55 2.62 1.33
N VAL A 58 -14.08 2.36 0.11
CA VAL A 58 -14.74 2.81 -1.11
C VAL A 58 -16.15 2.22 -1.23
N PHE A 59 -16.34 0.93 -0.95
CA PHE A 59 -17.68 0.31 -0.97
C PHE A 59 -18.64 0.96 0.03
N ASN A 60 -18.19 1.15 1.27
CA ASN A 60 -19.01 1.80 2.30
C ASN A 60 -19.40 3.23 1.86
N ARG A 61 -18.42 3.99 1.37
CA ARG A 61 -18.65 5.38 0.97
C ARG A 61 -19.54 5.52 -0.29
N LEU A 62 -19.48 4.57 -1.22
CA LEU A 62 -20.41 4.50 -2.37
C LEU A 62 -21.86 4.23 -1.94
N GLU A 63 -22.06 3.43 -0.89
CA GLU A 63 -23.37 3.16 -0.31
C GLU A 63 -23.90 4.37 0.45
N ASP A 64 -23.06 5.01 1.28
CA ASP A 64 -23.40 6.24 2.02
C ASP A 64 -23.86 7.38 1.11
N LYS A 65 -23.20 7.54 -0.04
CA LYS A 65 -23.56 8.56 -1.04
C LYS A 65 -24.77 8.19 -1.90
N GLY A 66 -25.30 6.96 -1.77
CA GLY A 66 -26.42 6.47 -2.55
C GLY A 66 -26.08 6.10 -4.01
N TYR A 67 -24.79 6.04 -4.37
CA TYR A 67 -24.36 5.62 -5.70
C TYR A 67 -24.56 4.11 -5.92
N ALA A 68 -24.46 3.33 -4.84
CA ALA A 68 -24.74 1.91 -4.84
C ALA A 68 -25.80 1.59 -3.79
N THR A 69 -26.79 0.78 -4.15
CA THR A 69 -27.83 0.33 -3.21
C THR A 69 -27.40 -0.91 -2.41
N THR A 70 -26.39 -1.63 -2.87
CA THR A 70 -25.85 -2.82 -2.21
C THR A 70 -24.34 -2.94 -2.43
N ILE A 71 -23.66 -3.70 -1.55
CA ILE A 71 -22.24 -4.04 -1.70
C ILE A 71 -21.95 -4.74 -3.05
N LYS A 72 -22.88 -5.56 -3.56
CA LYS A 72 -22.72 -6.23 -4.87
C LYS A 72 -22.68 -5.23 -6.02
N THR A 73 -23.56 -4.23 -5.98
CA THR A 73 -23.55 -3.14 -6.98
C THR A 73 -22.30 -2.29 -6.86
N ALA A 74 -21.86 -1.95 -5.64
CA ALA A 74 -20.62 -1.20 -5.40
C ALA A 74 -19.41 -1.95 -5.97
N LYS A 75 -19.31 -3.26 -5.72
CA LYS A 75 -18.25 -4.11 -6.28
C LYS A 75 -18.22 -4.06 -7.81
N LYS A 76 -19.38 -4.17 -8.46
CA LYS A 76 -19.50 -4.07 -9.92
C LYS A 76 -19.10 -2.68 -10.44
N MET A 77 -19.43 -1.61 -9.72
CA MET A 77 -19.03 -0.25 -10.09
C MET A 77 -17.51 -0.06 -10.03
N VAL A 78 -16.86 -0.59 -8.98
CA VAL A 78 -15.40 -0.58 -8.84
C VAL A 78 -14.72 -1.39 -9.94
N GLU A 79 -15.23 -2.59 -10.27
CA GLU A 79 -14.71 -3.40 -11.39
C GLU A 79 -14.87 -2.71 -12.75
N GLN A 80 -15.88 -1.86 -12.90
CA GLN A 80 -16.13 -1.06 -14.12
C GLN A 80 -15.36 0.26 -14.15
N GLU A 81 -14.56 0.58 -13.12
CA GLU A 81 -13.78 1.83 -13.01
C GLU A 81 -14.61 3.11 -13.27
N ARG A 82 -15.87 3.13 -12.81
CA ARG A 82 -16.78 4.27 -13.04
C ARG A 82 -16.27 5.58 -12.42
N SER A 83 -16.69 6.72 -12.96
CA SER A 83 -16.25 8.05 -12.52
C SER A 83 -16.47 8.31 -11.02
N GLU A 84 -17.60 7.86 -10.48
CA GLU A 84 -17.99 8.05 -9.08
C GLU A 84 -17.03 7.34 -8.10
N VAL A 85 -16.39 6.25 -8.56
CA VAL A 85 -15.42 5.50 -7.77
C VAL A 85 -14.17 6.34 -7.51
N TRP A 86 -13.72 7.12 -8.50
CA TRP A 86 -12.53 7.96 -8.38
C TRP A 86 -12.77 9.15 -7.45
N GLU A 87 -13.95 9.77 -7.53
CA GLU A 87 -14.38 10.82 -6.59
C GLU A 87 -14.40 10.29 -5.15
N VAL A 88 -15.01 9.12 -4.94
CA VAL A 88 -15.05 8.49 -3.62
C VAL A 88 -13.66 8.10 -3.13
N LEU A 89 -12.79 7.61 -4.01
CA LEU A 89 -11.43 7.24 -3.66
C LEU A 89 -10.64 8.46 -3.16
N GLU A 90 -10.76 9.62 -3.83
CA GLU A 90 -10.13 10.87 -3.38
C GLU A 90 -10.58 11.29 -1.98
N GLU A 91 -11.87 11.14 -1.67
CA GLU A 91 -12.38 11.43 -0.32
C GLU A 91 -11.83 10.48 0.75
N VAL A 92 -11.83 9.18 0.46
CA VAL A 92 -11.43 8.13 1.41
C VAL A 92 -9.93 8.21 1.74
N VAL A 93 -9.12 8.57 0.74
CA VAL A 93 -7.66 8.62 0.84
C VAL A 93 -7.19 9.87 1.62
N LYS A 94 -7.99 10.94 1.62
CA LYS A 94 -7.67 12.19 2.31
C LYS A 94 -7.54 11.97 3.83
N ASN A 95 -6.45 12.47 4.42
CA ASN A 95 -6.11 12.29 5.84
C ASN A 95 -5.95 10.82 6.29
N HIS A 96 -5.78 9.87 5.36
CA HIS A 96 -5.54 8.46 5.69
C HIS A 96 -4.08 8.10 5.39
N PRO A 97 -3.18 8.11 6.39
CA PRO A 97 -1.76 7.85 6.14
C PRO A 97 -1.54 6.40 5.71
N VAL A 98 -0.58 6.20 4.81
CA VAL A 98 -0.08 4.89 4.38
C VAL A 98 1.34 4.68 4.88
N LEU A 99 1.71 3.43 5.15
CA LEU A 99 3.07 3.07 5.53
C LEU A 99 3.84 2.62 4.29
N LEU A 100 5.00 3.24 4.05
CA LEU A 100 5.96 2.77 3.05
C LEU A 100 7.11 2.06 3.76
N ASN A 101 7.50 0.91 3.22
CA ASN A 101 8.61 0.11 3.71
C ASN A 101 9.51 -0.36 2.57
N ARG A 102 10.83 -0.27 2.78
CA ARG A 102 11.84 -0.88 1.90
C ARG A 102 12.62 -1.96 2.65
N ALA A 103 12.70 -3.14 2.06
CA ALA A 103 13.53 -4.22 2.58
C ALA A 103 14.98 -4.08 2.06
N PRO A 104 16.01 -4.38 2.88
CA PRO A 104 15.94 -4.78 4.29
C PRO A 104 15.71 -3.59 5.23
N THR A 105 14.81 -3.76 6.21
CA THR A 105 14.55 -2.74 7.24
C THR A 105 15.63 -2.80 8.33
N LEU A 106 16.68 -1.98 8.21
CA LEU A 106 17.83 -1.97 9.14
C LEU A 106 17.55 -1.25 10.46
N HIS A 107 16.67 -0.25 10.42
CA HIS A 107 16.31 0.57 11.57
C HIS A 107 14.87 1.09 11.40
N ARG A 108 14.31 1.68 12.46
CA ARG A 108 12.91 2.14 12.49
C ARG A 108 12.53 3.06 11.33
N LEU A 109 13.45 3.90 10.83
CA LEU A 109 13.18 4.82 9.72
C LEU A 109 13.04 4.13 8.35
N GLY A 110 13.24 2.80 8.28
CA GLY A 110 12.95 2.01 7.07
C GLY A 110 11.45 1.72 6.90
N ILE A 111 10.61 2.18 7.84
CA ILE A 111 9.15 2.24 7.73
C ILE A 111 8.73 3.65 8.12
N GLN A 112 8.03 4.38 7.25
CA GLN A 112 7.52 5.72 7.55
C GLN A 112 6.10 5.89 7.03
N ALA A 113 5.34 6.76 7.69
CA ALA A 113 3.98 7.09 7.31
C ALA A 113 3.95 8.33 6.41
N PHE A 114 3.13 8.29 5.37
CA PHE A 114 2.94 9.40 4.43
C PHE A 114 1.47 9.61 4.13
N GLU A 115 1.11 10.85 3.84
CA GLU A 115 -0.16 11.21 3.23
C GLU A 115 -0.13 10.85 1.73
N PRO A 116 -0.99 9.94 1.27
CA PRO A 116 -1.06 9.55 -0.14
C PRO A 116 -1.69 10.64 -1.00
N LEU A 117 -0.97 11.03 -2.06
CA LEU A 117 -1.50 11.79 -3.19
C LEU A 117 -1.77 10.84 -4.34
N LEU A 118 -3.00 10.83 -4.87
CA LEU A 118 -3.36 9.97 -5.98
C LEU A 118 -2.69 10.44 -7.26
N ILE A 119 -1.91 9.56 -7.87
CA ILE A 119 -1.19 9.82 -9.12
C ILE A 119 -1.59 8.84 -10.22
N GLU A 120 -1.41 9.28 -11.46
CA GLU A 120 -1.49 8.41 -12.62
C GLU A 120 -0.25 7.51 -12.73
N GLY A 121 -0.40 6.39 -13.45
CA GLY A 121 0.66 5.41 -13.65
C GLY A 121 0.63 4.25 -12.65
N LYS A 122 1.79 3.59 -12.48
CA LYS A 122 1.91 2.37 -11.67
C LYS A 122 3.00 2.43 -10.61
N ALA A 123 3.92 3.40 -10.68
CA ALA A 123 5.04 3.53 -9.75
C ALA A 123 4.68 4.43 -8.57
N ILE A 124 5.18 4.09 -7.38
CA ILE A 124 5.02 4.92 -6.18
C ILE A 124 6.02 6.08 -6.27
N GLN A 125 5.58 7.31 -6.02
CA GLN A 125 6.50 8.45 -5.93
C GLN A 125 6.91 8.68 -4.48
N VAL A 126 8.21 8.83 -4.28
CA VAL A 126 8.80 9.03 -2.96
C VAL A 126 9.55 10.36 -2.92
N HIS A 127 9.47 11.05 -1.78
CA HIS A 127 10.19 12.29 -1.57
C HIS A 127 11.72 12.05 -1.54
N PRO A 128 12.54 12.82 -2.26
CA PRO A 128 13.98 12.55 -2.38
C PRO A 128 14.73 12.56 -1.04
N MET A 129 14.31 13.40 -0.08
CA MET A 129 14.95 13.49 1.24
C MET A 129 14.74 12.26 2.15
N VAL A 130 13.76 11.39 1.87
CA VAL A 130 13.58 10.17 2.67
C VAL A 130 14.39 8.99 2.14
N CYS A 131 14.95 9.10 0.93
CA CYS A 131 15.75 8.04 0.29
C CYS A 131 16.94 7.59 1.17
N THR A 132 17.62 8.53 1.84
CA THR A 132 18.74 8.19 2.75
C THR A 132 18.29 7.29 3.90
N ALA A 133 17.11 7.55 4.48
CA ALA A 133 16.58 6.73 5.55
C ALA A 133 16.15 5.34 5.06
N PHE A 134 15.56 5.24 3.86
CA PHE A 134 15.21 3.95 3.27
C PHE A 134 16.41 3.22 2.64
N ASN A 135 17.56 3.90 2.54
CA ASN A 135 18.70 3.49 1.72
C ASN A 135 18.30 3.15 0.27
N ALA A 136 17.36 3.94 -0.28
CA ALA A 136 16.70 3.66 -1.56
C ALA A 136 17.29 4.50 -2.70
N ASP A 137 17.40 3.89 -3.87
CA ASP A 137 17.69 4.54 -5.14
C ASP A 137 16.54 4.33 -6.14
N PHE A 138 16.73 4.74 -7.40
CA PHE A 138 15.67 4.74 -8.41
C PHE A 138 16.06 3.93 -9.65
N ASP A 139 16.83 2.85 -9.48
CA ASP A 139 17.31 1.98 -10.57
C ASP A 139 16.45 0.71 -10.77
N GLY A 140 15.34 0.59 -10.03
CA GLY A 140 14.46 -0.58 -10.04
C GLY A 140 13.96 -1.00 -8.66
N ASP A 141 14.43 -0.32 -7.61
CA ASP A 141 14.00 -0.48 -6.23
C ASP A 141 12.47 -0.49 -6.07
N GLN A 142 12.00 -1.33 -5.13
CA GLN A 142 10.58 -1.50 -4.83
C GLN A 142 10.29 -1.22 -3.37
N MET A 143 9.13 -0.59 -3.11
CA MET A 143 8.60 -0.41 -1.77
C MET A 143 7.25 -1.12 -1.62
N ALA A 144 7.03 -1.64 -0.41
CA ALA A 144 5.75 -2.18 0.04
C ALA A 144 4.95 -1.12 0.79
#